data_AF-A0A4Q2YYQ1-F1
#
_entry.id   AF-A0A4Q2YYQ1-F1
#
_cell.length_a   1.000
_cell.length_b   1.000
_cell.length_c   1.000
_cell.angle_alpha   90.00
_cell.angle_beta   90.00
_cell.angle_gamma   90.00
#
_symmetry.space_group_name_H-M   'P 1'
#
loop_
_entity.id
_entity.type
_entity.pdbx_description
1 polymer ?
#
loop_
_entity_poly.entity_id
_entity_poly.type
_entity_poly.pdbx_seq_one_letter_code
_entity_poly.pdbx_strand_id
1 'polypeptide(L)'
;MAGDFDRAATMPVERVARTLAAHALSRNGEGDMASAAEAVDALWPDHADAALAVLRTLREPSGRMLAVGDAAVWDRMIRAAIEDETISES
;
A
#
# COMPACT_ATOMS: atom_id res chain seq x y z
N MET A 1 19.08 2.96 13.70
CA MET A 1 18.55 1.62 14.04
C MET A 1 17.23 1.39 13.30
N ALA A 2 17.26 1.29 11.97
CA ALA A 2 16.05 1.13 11.15
C ALA A 2 15.80 -0.33 10.72
N GLY A 3 16.82 -1.20 10.77
CA GLY A 3 16.76 -2.55 10.19
C GLY A 3 15.90 -3.57 10.92
N ASP A 4 15.42 -3.30 12.14
CA ASP A 4 14.69 -4.28 12.96
C ASP A 4 13.15 -4.10 12.90
N PHE A 5 12.69 -3.01 12.28
CA PHE A 5 11.25 -2.70 12.13
C PHE A 5 10.69 -3.03 10.74
N ASP A 6 11.56 -3.30 9.78
CA ASP A 6 11.15 -3.66 8.42
C ASP A 6 10.84 -5.17 8.31
N ARG A 7 9.66 -5.55 8.81
CA ARG A 7 9.17 -6.93 8.67
C ARG A 7 8.55 -7.21 7.30
N ALA A 8 8.29 -6.18 6.50
CA ALA A 8 7.65 -6.34 5.21
C ALA A 8 8.73 -6.36 4.14
N ALA A 9 8.89 -7.47 3.43
CA ALA A 9 9.88 -7.58 2.33
C ALA A 9 9.57 -6.68 1.11
N THR A 10 8.53 -5.85 1.17
CA THR A 10 7.99 -5.05 0.06
C THR A 10 7.49 -3.70 0.57
N MET A 11 7.66 -2.67 -0.26
CA MET A 11 7.27 -1.30 0.06
C MET A 11 5.74 -1.21 0.29
N PRO A 12 5.25 -0.27 1.13
CA PRO A 12 3.82 -0.10 1.37
C PRO A 12 2.98 0.10 0.11
N VAL A 13 3.48 0.90 -0.84
CA VAL A 13 2.85 1.13 -2.16
C VAL A 13 2.73 -0.14 -2.97
N GLU A 14 3.80 -0.93 -3.09
CA GLU A 14 3.79 -2.24 -3.75
C GLU A 14 2.74 -3.17 -3.12
N ARG A 15 2.65 -3.22 -1.79
CA ARG A 15 1.66 -4.06 -1.10
C ARG A 15 0.22 -3.66 -1.42
N VAL A 16 -0.06 -2.35 -1.46
CA VAL A 16 -1.39 -1.85 -1.85
C VAL A 16 -1.64 -2.10 -3.33
N ALA A 17 -0.66 -1.87 -4.21
CA ALA A 17 -0.77 -2.09 -5.65
C ALA A 17 -1.02 -3.57 -6.00
N ARG A 18 -0.30 -4.49 -5.37
CA ARG A 18 -0.53 -5.94 -5.48
C ARG A 18 -1.93 -6.33 -5.00
N THR A 19 -2.44 -5.66 -3.95
CA THR A 19 -3.81 -5.86 -3.47
C THR A 19 -4.84 -5.39 -4.49
N LEU A 20 -4.62 -4.23 -5.12
CA LEU A 20 -5.49 -3.70 -6.18
C LEU A 20 -5.49 -4.60 -7.42
N ALA A 21 -4.31 -5.05 -7.86
CA ALA A 21 -4.17 -6.00 -8.96
C ALA A 21 -4.89 -7.32 -8.65
N ALA A 22 -4.69 -7.86 -7.44
CA ALA A 22 -5.33 -9.10 -7.02
C ALA A 22 -6.85 -8.96 -6.96
N HIS A 23 -7.36 -7.81 -6.49
CA HIS A 23 -8.78 -7.53 -6.47
C HIS A 23 -9.39 -7.50 -7.88
N ALA A 24 -8.69 -6.92 -8.86
CA ALA A 24 -9.17 -6.86 -10.24
C ALA A 24 -9.10 -8.22 -10.98
N LEU A 25 -8.10 -9.05 -10.69
CA LEU A 25 -7.80 -10.25 -11.49
C LEU A 25 -8.36 -11.55 -10.88
N SER A 26 -8.39 -11.65 -9.56
CA SER A 26 -8.75 -12.89 -8.86
C SER A 26 -10.26 -13.10 -8.79
N ARG A 27 -10.70 -14.36 -8.87
CA ARG A 27 -12.09 -14.76 -8.57
C ARG A 27 -12.54 -14.48 -7.14
N ASN A 28 -11.60 -14.24 -6.22
CA ASN A 28 -11.91 -13.83 -4.85
C ASN A 28 -12.11 -12.31 -4.74
N GLY A 29 -11.85 -11.56 -5.82
CA GLY A 29 -12.20 -10.16 -5.99
C GLY A 29 -13.26 -10.03 -7.09
N GLU A 30 -13.02 -9.15 -8.06
CA GLU A 30 -13.92 -8.85 -9.19
C GLU A 30 -13.54 -9.60 -10.48
N GLY A 31 -12.38 -10.26 -10.52
CA GLY A 31 -11.93 -11.02 -11.68
C GLY A 31 -12.46 -12.46 -11.71
N ASP A 32 -11.88 -13.29 -12.57
CA ASP A 32 -12.31 -14.69 -12.78
C ASP A 32 -11.18 -15.72 -12.62
N MET A 33 -9.92 -15.25 -12.51
CA MET A 33 -8.75 -16.10 -12.42
C MET A 33 -8.79 -16.96 -11.14
N ALA A 34 -8.62 -18.28 -11.30
CA ALA A 34 -8.53 -19.20 -10.17
C ALA A 34 -7.24 -19.03 -9.36
N SER A 35 -6.15 -18.68 -10.06
CA SER A 35 -4.84 -18.40 -9.48
C SER A 35 -4.30 -17.16 -10.19
N ALA A 36 -4.21 -16.05 -9.46
CA ALA A 36 -3.82 -14.76 -10.01
C ALA A 36 -2.39 -14.35 -9.64
N ALA A 37 -1.63 -15.18 -8.90
CA ALA A 37 -0.35 -14.78 -8.31
C ALA A 37 0.66 -14.24 -9.34
N GLU A 38 0.92 -15.00 -10.41
CA GLU A 38 1.87 -14.58 -11.46
C GLU A 38 1.40 -13.31 -12.19
N ALA A 39 0.09 -13.18 -12.43
CA ALA A 39 -0.47 -12.00 -13.08
C ALA A 39 -0.41 -10.77 -12.16
N VAL A 40 -0.61 -10.94 -10.85
CA VAL A 40 -0.43 -9.88 -9.85
C VAL A 40 1.02 -9.43 -9.79
N ASP A 41 1.97 -10.36 -9.76
CA ASP A 41 3.41 -10.02 -9.77
C ASP A 41 3.80 -9.23 -11.03
N ALA A 42 3.19 -9.54 -12.18
CA ALA A 42 3.44 -8.84 -13.44
C ALA A 42 2.77 -7.47 -13.55
N LEU A 43 1.54 -7.33 -13.03
CA LEU A 43 0.67 -6.16 -13.30
C LEU A 43 0.56 -5.18 -12.13
N TRP A 44 1.04 -5.52 -10.93
CA TRP A 44 0.97 -4.57 -9.82
C TRP A 44 1.61 -3.20 -10.11
N PRO A 45 2.71 -3.06 -10.88
CA PRO A 45 3.30 -1.74 -11.13
C PRO A 45 2.32 -0.78 -11.82
N ASP A 46 1.42 -1.29 -12.66
CA ASP A 46 0.37 -0.50 -13.34
C ASP A 46 -0.67 0.06 -12.35
N HIS A 47 -0.70 -0.44 -11.12
CA HIS A 47 -1.57 0.01 -10.03
C HIS A 47 -0.85 0.92 -9.01
N ALA A 48 0.44 1.26 -9.21
CA ALA A 48 1.21 2.06 -8.26
C ALA A 48 0.60 3.45 -8.01
N ASP A 49 0.15 4.15 -9.04
CA ASP A 49 -0.51 5.46 -8.91
C ASP A 49 -1.79 5.39 -8.07
N ALA A 50 -2.60 4.36 -8.30
CA ALA A 50 -3.82 4.12 -7.53
C ALA A 50 -3.50 3.77 -6.07
N ALA A 51 -2.46 2.97 -5.84
CA ALA A 51 -1.97 2.65 -4.50
C ALA A 51 -1.48 3.91 -3.76
N LEU A 52 -0.76 4.79 -4.43
CA LEU A 52 -0.31 6.06 -3.88
C LEU A 52 -1.48 6.98 -3.55
N ALA A 53 -2.54 7.02 -4.37
CA ALA A 53 -3.76 7.76 -4.07
C ALA A 53 -4.47 7.24 -2.82
N VAL A 54 -4.51 5.92 -2.61
CA VAL A 54 -5.04 5.31 -1.37
C VAL A 54 -4.21 5.74 -0.16
N LEU A 55 -2.88 5.66 -0.22
CA LEU A 55 -2.00 6.09 0.88
C LEU A 55 -2.17 7.58 1.19
N ARG A 56 -2.30 8.43 0.17
CA ARG A 56 -2.58 9.86 0.35
C ARG A 56 -3.92 10.11 1.04
N THR A 57 -4.95 9.34 0.71
CA THR A 57 -6.26 9.41 1.37
C THR A 57 -6.16 9.03 2.85
N LEU A 58 -5.33 8.02 3.17
CA LEU A 58 -5.13 7.59 4.55
C LEU A 58 -4.45 8.66 5.43
N ARG A 59 -3.86 9.73 4.87
CA ARG A 59 -3.30 10.85 5.66
C ARG A 59 -4.35 11.61 6.48
N GLU A 60 -5.63 11.42 6.18
CA GLU A 60 -6.75 12.10 6.84
C GLU A 60 -7.47 11.11 7.79
N PRO A 61 -6.95 10.85 9.00
CA PRO A 61 -7.57 9.91 9.94
C PRO A 61 -8.93 10.44 10.43
N SER A 62 -9.91 9.53 10.56
CA SER A 62 -11.21 9.88 11.12
C SER A 62 -11.11 10.23 12.62
N GLY A 63 -12.11 10.94 13.15
CA GLY A 63 -12.17 11.26 14.59
C GLY A 63 -12.15 10.03 15.50
N ARG A 64 -12.68 8.88 15.06
CA ARG A 64 -12.61 7.61 15.79
C ARG A 64 -11.20 7.04 15.84
N MET A 65 -10.41 7.20 14.78
CA MET A 65 -8.99 6.82 14.77
C MET A 65 -8.19 7.70 15.72
N LEU A 66 -8.47 9.00 15.73
CA LEU A 66 -7.83 9.95 16.64
C LEU A 66 -8.21 9.73 18.11
N ALA A 67 -9.43 9.27 18.39
CA ALA A 67 -9.86 8.96 19.75
C ALA A 67 -9.08 7.81 20.41
N VAL A 68 -8.39 6.98 19.62
CA VAL A 68 -7.63 5.81 20.09
C VAL A 68 -6.15 5.86 19.73
N GLY A 69 -5.67 6.98 19.18
CA GLY A 69 -4.31 7.09 18.64
C GLY A 69 -3.77 8.52 18.62
N ASP A 70 -2.63 8.70 17.96
CA ASP A 70 -1.96 10.00 17.84
C ASP A 70 -1.93 10.46 16.37
N ALA A 71 -2.50 11.63 16.11
CA ALA A 71 -2.62 12.20 14.77
C ALA A 71 -1.25 12.46 14.13
N ALA A 72 -0.30 12.97 14.91
CA ALA A 72 1.01 13.38 14.42
C ALA A 72 1.90 12.16 14.15
N VAL A 73 1.79 11.10 14.96
CA VAL A 73 2.43 9.81 14.69
C VAL A 73 1.87 9.21 13.40
N TRP A 74 0.55 9.21 13.23
CA TRP A 74 -0.09 8.68 12.03
C TRP A 74 0.36 9.40 10.76
N ASP A 75 0.31 10.75 10.73
CA ASP A 75 0.76 11.52 9.57
C ASP A 75 2.24 11.23 9.22
N ARG A 76 3.13 11.13 10.23
CA ARG A 76 4.54 10.76 10.00
C ARG A 76 4.70 9.36 9.41
N MET A 77 3.93 8.38 9.89
CA MET A 77 3.99 7.01 9.36
C MET A 77 3.54 6.94 7.90
N ILE A 78 2.43 7.60 7.55
CA ILE A 78 1.92 7.60 6.18
C ILE A 78 2.83 8.38 5.24
N ARG A 79 3.43 9.49 5.68
CA ARG A 79 4.45 10.20 4.89
C ARG A 79 5.67 9.34 4.62
N ALA A 80 6.21 8.68 5.64
CA ALA A 80 7.33 7.76 5.46
C ALA A 80 6.99 6.65 4.46
N ALA A 81 5.76 6.10 4.50
CA ALA A 81 5.29 5.10 3.56
C ALA A 81 5.17 5.59 2.10
N ILE A 82 4.95 6.90 1.90
CA ILE A 82 4.89 7.53 0.58
C ILE A 82 6.29 7.89 0.06
N GLU A 83 7.15 8.41 0.94
CA GLU A 83 8.50 8.86 0.59
C GLU A 83 9.43 7.68 0.23
N ASP A 84 9.21 6.50 0.79
CA ASP A 84 9.95 5.26 0.48
C ASP A 84 9.88 4.91 -1.03
N GLU A 85 8.75 5.21 -1.69
CA GLU A 85 8.60 5.03 -3.14
C GLU A 85 9.51 5.98 -3.93
N THR A 86 9.57 7.25 -3.52
CA THR A 86 10.32 8.29 -4.25
C THR A 86 11.83 8.05 -4.23
N ILE A 87 12.32 7.31 -3.21
CA ILE A 87 13.73 6.93 -3.10
C ILE A 87 14.06 5.74 -4.02
N SER A 88 13.12 4.84 -4.29
CA SER A 88 13.34 3.70 -5.21
C SER A 88 13.30 4.08 -6.69
N GLU A 89 12.68 5.20 -7.05
CA GLU A 89 12.66 5.73 -8.43
C GLU A 89 13.87 6.65 -8.78
N SER A 90 14.75 6.95 -7.81
CA SER A 90 15.94 7.82 -7.98
C SER A 90 17.25 7.03 -8.11
#